data_AF-A0A4Q6IJL2-F1
#
_entry.id   AF-A0A4Q6IJL2-F1
#
_cell.length_a   1.000
_cell.length_b   1.000
_cell.length_c   1.000
_cell.angle_alpha   90.00
_cell.angle_beta   90.00
_cell.angle_gamma   90.00
#
_symmetry.space_group_name_H-M   'P 1'
#
loop_
_entity.id
_entity.type
_entity.pdbx_description
1 polymer ?
#
loop_
_entity_poly.entity_id
_entity_poly.type
_entity_poly.pdbx_seq_one_letter_code
_entity_poly.pdbx_strand_id
1 'polypeptide(L)'
;MATLPNPLPTLAADPSGRSLGLQLPPGILTDATDDGPWHEPLLWYAGQAAAPGAWSALGIPAGRAGLLPVLIEVGDAQGGPEDWELMPGEMSYPGDHDADDVLAGFWEEYAADELEALESEEAEEAEERIRPFGPDWPGLAPMASLTVSPDTRAAEVADSLSGGSRDWFKEPRLALVPARRSADIPAVIGWTGPLNYENDVARLCSVLRSWEDRFGIRVVALSFDTLVVSVAAPPTTQAEAERVAAEHFAFCPDNITQNGPDDLRAYAEQLVGEEVWSFWWD
;
A
#
# COMPACT_ATOMS: atom_id res chain seq x y z
N MET A 1 -10.81 -21.15 0.94
CA MET A 1 -11.00 -19.73 0.60
C MET A 1 -12.41 -19.56 0.05
N ALA A 2 -13.28 -18.78 0.68
CA ALA A 2 -14.51 -18.34 0.01
C ALA A 2 -14.09 -17.14 -0.86
N THR A 3 -13.66 -17.41 -2.08
CA THR A 3 -13.37 -16.36 -3.06
C THR A 3 -14.67 -15.59 -3.27
N LEU A 4 -14.61 -14.27 -3.10
CA LEU A 4 -15.71 -13.44 -3.59
C LEU A 4 -15.83 -13.69 -5.08
N PRO A 5 -17.05 -13.76 -5.64
CA PRO A 5 -17.22 -13.78 -7.07
C PRO A 5 -16.53 -12.55 -7.66
N ASN A 6 -15.58 -12.75 -8.56
CA ASN A 6 -14.94 -11.66 -9.27
C ASN A 6 -15.96 -11.04 -10.24
N PRO A 7 -16.36 -9.77 -10.08
CA PRO A 7 -17.32 -9.12 -10.96
C PRO A 7 -16.66 -8.58 -12.24
N LEU A 8 -15.33 -8.49 -12.33
CA LEU A 8 -14.62 -7.90 -13.47
C LEU A 8 -14.89 -8.58 -14.82
N PRO A 9 -15.05 -9.92 -14.92
CA PRO A 9 -15.42 -10.56 -16.19
C PRO A 9 -16.69 -10.00 -16.84
N THR A 10 -17.62 -9.44 -16.04
CA THR A 10 -18.86 -8.83 -16.58
C THR A 10 -18.58 -7.56 -17.40
N LEU A 11 -17.46 -6.87 -17.12
CA LEU A 11 -17.06 -5.65 -17.83
C LEU A 11 -16.63 -5.93 -19.28
N ALA A 12 -16.24 -7.17 -19.61
CA ALA A 12 -15.94 -7.53 -21.00
C ALA A 12 -17.19 -7.46 -21.89
N ALA A 13 -18.36 -7.84 -21.37
CA ALA A 13 -19.63 -7.80 -22.08
C ALA A 13 -20.39 -6.46 -21.90
N ASP A 14 -20.14 -5.76 -20.79
CA ASP A 14 -20.69 -4.43 -20.50
C ASP A 14 -19.57 -3.49 -20.00
N PRO A 15 -18.77 -2.91 -20.92
CA PRO A 15 -17.63 -2.07 -20.56
C PRO A 15 -17.99 -0.81 -19.77
N SER A 16 -19.27 -0.41 -19.79
CA SER A 16 -19.75 0.72 -18.99
C SER A 16 -20.07 0.35 -17.54
N GLY A 17 -20.10 -0.95 -17.21
CA GLY A 17 -20.38 -1.47 -15.88
C GLY A 17 -21.82 -1.25 -15.39
N ARG A 18 -22.77 -0.95 -16.30
CA ARG A 18 -24.17 -0.65 -15.93
C ARG A 18 -24.87 -1.81 -15.22
N SER A 19 -24.56 -3.04 -15.62
CA SER A 19 -25.03 -4.28 -14.99
C SER A 19 -24.54 -4.42 -13.54
N LEU A 20 -23.40 -3.83 -13.20
CA LEU A 20 -22.86 -3.70 -11.84
C LEU A 20 -23.33 -2.43 -11.12
N GLY A 21 -24.16 -1.60 -11.76
CA GLY A 21 -24.60 -0.31 -11.22
C GLY A 21 -23.55 0.81 -11.34
N LEU A 22 -22.56 0.65 -12.23
CA LEU A 22 -21.48 1.61 -12.47
C LEU A 22 -21.73 2.44 -13.74
N GLN A 23 -20.93 3.48 -13.91
CA GLN A 23 -20.86 4.32 -15.11
C GLN A 23 -19.39 4.56 -15.45
N LEU A 24 -18.71 3.50 -15.88
CA LEU A 24 -17.28 3.52 -16.13
C LEU A 24 -16.97 4.25 -17.45
N PRO A 25 -15.91 5.07 -17.51
CA PRO A 25 -15.33 5.51 -18.77
C PRO A 25 -14.71 4.31 -19.53
N PRO A 26 -14.27 4.49 -20.79
CA PRO A 26 -13.42 3.50 -21.44
C PRO A 26 -12.20 3.16 -20.58
N GLY A 27 -11.85 1.88 -20.51
CA GLY A 27 -10.75 1.39 -19.71
C GLY A 27 -10.30 0.00 -20.14
N ILE A 28 -9.32 -0.51 -19.43
CA ILE A 28 -8.59 -1.74 -19.75
C ILE A 28 -8.86 -2.74 -18.63
N LEU A 29 -9.14 -3.99 -19.00
CA LEU A 29 -9.15 -5.12 -18.09
C LEU A 29 -7.77 -5.78 -18.18
N THR A 30 -7.10 -5.94 -17.04
CA THR A 30 -5.77 -6.55 -16.98
C THR A 30 -5.87 -7.93 -16.37
N ASP A 31 -5.39 -8.92 -17.11
CA ASP A 31 -5.16 -10.30 -16.69
C ASP A 31 -3.70 -10.73 -16.90
N ALA A 32 -2.82 -9.83 -17.34
CA ALA A 32 -1.40 -10.13 -17.53
C ALA A 32 -0.72 -10.41 -16.18
N THR A 33 0.06 -11.49 -16.14
CA THR A 33 0.91 -11.92 -15.01
C THR A 33 2.25 -12.39 -15.55
N ASP A 34 3.25 -12.55 -14.69
CA ASP A 34 4.58 -13.04 -15.08
C ASP A 34 4.53 -14.42 -15.78
N ASP A 35 3.66 -15.32 -15.29
CA ASP A 35 3.44 -16.66 -15.86
C ASP A 35 2.48 -16.69 -17.07
N GLY A 36 2.08 -15.52 -17.59
CA GLY A 36 1.13 -15.38 -18.69
C GLY A 36 -0.27 -14.90 -18.24
N PRO A 37 -1.33 -15.07 -19.05
CA PRO A 37 -2.64 -14.56 -18.68
C PRO A 37 -3.27 -15.34 -17.52
N TRP A 38 -3.76 -14.62 -16.51
CA TRP A 38 -4.56 -15.15 -15.42
C TRP A 38 -5.94 -15.60 -15.92
N HIS A 39 -6.58 -16.51 -15.19
CA HIS A 39 -7.86 -17.10 -15.60
C HIS A 39 -9.04 -16.13 -15.54
N GLU A 40 -8.89 -15.02 -14.81
CA GLU A 40 -9.86 -13.92 -14.71
C GLU A 40 -9.10 -12.58 -14.60
N PRO A 41 -9.72 -11.44 -14.97
CA PRO A 41 -9.08 -10.13 -14.80
C PRO A 41 -8.80 -9.82 -13.32
N LEU A 42 -7.62 -9.27 -13.04
CA LEU A 42 -7.15 -8.87 -11.72
C LEU A 42 -7.62 -7.47 -11.35
N LEU A 43 -7.62 -6.56 -12.33
CA LEU A 43 -8.13 -5.21 -12.16
C LEU A 43 -8.74 -4.67 -13.46
N TRP A 44 -9.53 -3.61 -13.31
CA TRP A 44 -9.88 -2.71 -14.41
C TRP A 44 -9.27 -1.34 -14.12
N TYR A 45 -8.77 -0.62 -15.14
CA TYR A 45 -8.36 0.77 -14.97
C TYR A 45 -8.81 1.69 -16.12
N ALA A 46 -9.05 2.95 -15.81
CA ALA A 46 -9.53 3.95 -16.75
C ALA A 46 -8.43 4.32 -17.77
N GLY A 47 -8.81 4.43 -19.05
CA GLY A 47 -7.87 4.84 -20.11
C GLY A 47 -7.55 6.34 -20.12
N GLN A 48 -8.17 7.12 -19.23
CA GLN A 48 -7.94 8.56 -19.05
C GLN A 48 -7.37 8.84 -17.65
N ALA A 49 -6.63 9.94 -17.50
CA ALA A 49 -6.12 10.34 -16.19
C ALA A 49 -7.27 10.56 -15.21
N ALA A 50 -7.05 10.20 -13.94
CA ALA A 50 -7.98 10.44 -12.86
C ALA A 50 -8.14 11.96 -12.67
N ALA A 51 -9.39 12.41 -12.57
CA ALA A 51 -9.71 13.77 -12.21
C ALA A 51 -10.13 13.83 -10.73
N PRO A 52 -9.89 14.95 -10.03
CA PRO A 52 -10.44 15.16 -8.70
C PRO A 52 -11.95 14.87 -8.65
N GLY A 53 -12.39 14.13 -7.64
CA GLY A 53 -13.75 13.64 -7.43
C GLY A 53 -14.05 12.28 -8.05
N ALA A 54 -13.20 11.73 -8.93
CA ALA A 54 -13.44 10.45 -9.59
C ALA A 54 -13.49 9.27 -8.59
N TRP A 55 -12.59 9.29 -7.60
CA TRP A 55 -12.57 8.31 -6.50
C TRP A 55 -13.90 8.27 -5.74
N SER A 56 -14.33 9.45 -5.27
CA SER A 56 -15.59 9.61 -4.51
C SER A 56 -16.82 9.19 -5.32
N ALA A 57 -16.84 9.49 -6.62
CA ALA A 57 -17.95 9.15 -7.50
C ALA A 57 -18.13 7.63 -7.65
N LEU A 58 -17.03 6.86 -7.63
CA LEU A 58 -17.06 5.41 -7.82
C LEU A 58 -17.04 4.59 -6.53
N GLY A 59 -16.57 5.14 -5.41
CA GLY A 59 -16.39 4.39 -4.15
C GLY A 59 -17.61 3.56 -3.71
N ILE A 60 -18.75 4.21 -3.42
CA ILE A 60 -19.95 3.49 -2.95
C ILE A 60 -20.55 2.56 -4.02
N PRO A 61 -20.73 2.98 -5.29
CA PRO A 61 -21.22 2.09 -6.34
C PRO A 61 -20.34 0.86 -6.55
N ALA A 62 -19.02 1.04 -6.65
CA ALA A 62 -18.06 -0.05 -6.81
C ALA A 62 -18.06 -0.99 -5.60
N GLY A 63 -18.08 -0.45 -4.38
CA GLY A 63 -18.12 -1.24 -3.16
C GLY A 63 -19.33 -2.17 -3.08
N ARG A 64 -20.50 -1.76 -3.60
CA ARG A 64 -21.70 -2.62 -3.69
C ARG A 64 -21.54 -3.79 -4.66
N ALA A 65 -20.69 -3.63 -5.68
CA ALA A 65 -20.33 -4.67 -6.63
C ALA A 65 -19.18 -5.56 -6.14
N GLY A 66 -18.59 -5.28 -4.98
CA GLY A 66 -17.40 -5.98 -4.48
C GLY A 66 -16.09 -5.50 -5.11
N LEU A 67 -16.06 -4.25 -5.59
CA LEU A 67 -14.88 -3.60 -6.17
C LEU A 67 -14.43 -2.44 -5.29
N LEU A 68 -13.12 -2.28 -5.10
CA LEU A 68 -12.53 -1.15 -4.39
C LEU A 68 -11.70 -0.29 -5.35
N PRO A 69 -11.79 1.05 -5.24
CA PRO A 69 -10.95 1.93 -6.02
C PRO A 69 -9.51 1.93 -5.54
N VAL A 70 -8.58 2.11 -6.48
CA VAL A 70 -7.16 2.42 -6.24
C VAL A 70 -6.68 3.30 -7.41
N LEU A 71 -5.74 4.20 -7.18
CA LEU A 71 -5.04 4.91 -8.25
C LEU A 71 -3.81 4.10 -8.66
N ILE A 72 -3.55 4.01 -9.96
CA ILE A 72 -2.33 3.39 -10.47
C ILE A 72 -1.52 4.40 -11.28
N GLU A 73 -0.20 4.36 -11.15
CA GLU A 73 0.70 5.07 -12.06
C GLU A 73 0.82 4.30 -13.37
N VAL A 74 0.89 4.98 -14.51
CA VAL A 74 1.13 4.33 -15.82
C VAL A 74 2.09 5.12 -16.72
N GLY A 75 2.59 6.26 -16.26
CA GLY A 75 3.43 7.20 -17.02
C GLY A 75 4.91 7.19 -16.60
N ASP A 76 5.31 6.23 -15.76
CA ASP A 76 6.72 5.98 -15.45
C ASP A 76 7.40 5.16 -16.57
N ALA A 77 8.65 4.74 -16.34
CA ALA A 77 9.39 3.96 -17.33
C ALA A 77 9.00 2.48 -17.36
N GLN A 78 8.31 2.03 -16.30
CA GLN A 78 7.88 0.66 -16.04
C GLN A 78 6.52 0.37 -16.66
N GLY A 79 5.76 1.41 -16.98
CA GLY A 79 4.50 1.29 -17.72
C GLY A 79 3.31 0.98 -16.83
N GLY A 80 2.27 0.41 -17.42
CA GLY A 80 1.04 0.06 -16.71
C GLY A 80 1.12 -1.31 -16.04
N PRO A 81 0.06 -1.72 -15.32
CA PRO A 81 -0.02 -3.02 -14.65
C PRO A 81 0.21 -4.24 -15.56
N GLU A 82 0.04 -4.08 -16.87
CA GLU A 82 0.41 -5.09 -17.86
C GLU A 82 1.91 -5.44 -17.89
N ASP A 83 2.77 -4.51 -17.46
CA ASP A 83 4.23 -4.61 -17.47
C ASP A 83 4.81 -4.79 -16.05
N TRP A 84 3.96 -4.87 -15.02
CA TRP A 84 4.38 -4.98 -13.62
C TRP A 84 4.72 -6.40 -13.16
N GLU A 85 4.69 -7.39 -14.06
CA GLU A 85 5.02 -8.79 -13.74
C GLU A 85 4.23 -9.32 -12.52
N LEU A 86 2.92 -9.06 -12.50
CA LEU A 86 2.05 -9.46 -11.39
C LEU A 86 2.12 -10.97 -11.13
N MET A 87 2.07 -11.39 -9.85
CA MET A 87 2.20 -12.79 -9.42
C MET A 87 1.09 -13.23 -8.44
N PRO A 88 -0.20 -13.18 -8.81
CA PRO A 88 -1.30 -13.52 -7.90
C PRO A 88 -1.29 -14.98 -7.42
N GLY A 89 -0.61 -15.88 -8.14
CA GLY A 89 -0.46 -17.29 -7.77
C GLY A 89 0.53 -17.56 -6.63
N GLU A 90 1.49 -16.64 -6.42
CA GLU A 90 2.52 -16.74 -5.38
C GLU A 90 2.08 -16.12 -4.05
N MET A 91 0.97 -15.37 -4.07
CA MET A 91 0.45 -14.69 -2.87
C MET A 91 -0.34 -15.64 -1.98
N SER A 92 0.04 -15.71 -0.70
CA SER A 92 -0.79 -16.37 0.30
C SER A 92 -1.99 -15.50 0.69
N TYR A 93 -2.80 -15.95 1.66
CA TYR A 93 -3.93 -15.14 2.12
C TYR A 93 -3.49 -14.20 3.26
N PRO A 94 -3.71 -12.87 3.17
CA PRO A 94 -3.26 -11.95 4.24
C PRO A 94 -3.86 -12.21 5.63
N GLY A 95 -4.92 -13.02 5.73
CA GLY A 95 -5.51 -13.39 7.02
C GLY A 95 -4.91 -14.61 7.69
N ASP A 96 -3.98 -15.28 7.01
CA ASP A 96 -3.23 -16.41 7.57
C ASP A 96 -1.97 -15.94 8.33
N HIS A 97 -1.66 -14.64 8.28
CA HIS A 97 -0.51 -14.02 8.94
C HIS A 97 -0.92 -13.11 10.09
N ASP A 98 -0.09 -13.04 11.13
CA ASP A 98 -0.20 -12.07 12.21
C ASP A 98 0.73 -10.86 11.95
N ALA A 99 0.22 -9.65 12.13
CA ALA A 99 0.96 -8.44 11.81
C ALA A 99 2.11 -8.15 12.78
N ASP A 100 1.96 -8.50 14.07
CA ASP A 100 3.03 -8.32 15.07
C ASP A 100 4.15 -9.32 14.81
N ASP A 101 3.82 -10.59 14.52
CA ASP A 101 4.81 -11.61 14.17
C ASP A 101 5.56 -11.27 12.87
N VAL A 102 4.85 -10.76 11.84
CA VAL A 102 5.47 -10.34 10.58
C VAL A 102 6.44 -9.17 10.81
N LEU A 103 6.01 -8.11 11.48
CA LEU A 103 6.87 -6.96 11.76
C LEU A 103 8.03 -7.29 12.70
N ALA A 104 7.81 -8.16 13.69
CA ALA A 104 8.88 -8.63 14.57
C ALA A 104 9.96 -9.38 13.79
N GLY A 105 9.56 -10.26 12.86
CA GLY A 105 10.50 -11.00 12.00
C GLY A 105 11.29 -10.08 11.07
N PHE A 106 10.61 -9.12 10.43
CA PHE A 106 11.27 -8.13 9.59
C PHE A 106 12.19 -7.20 10.37
N TRP A 107 11.78 -6.78 11.57
CA TRP A 107 12.63 -6.00 12.46
C TRP A 107 13.87 -6.78 12.84
N GLU A 108 13.74 -8.06 13.21
CA GLU A 108 14.88 -8.91 13.57
C GLU A 108 15.84 -9.06 12.38
N GLU A 109 15.35 -9.26 11.16
CA GLU A 109 16.19 -9.38 9.96
C GLU A 109 16.99 -8.10 9.68
N TYR A 110 16.34 -6.94 9.68
CA TYR A 110 17.01 -5.66 9.40
C TYR A 110 17.83 -5.13 10.56
N ALA A 111 17.34 -5.27 11.80
CA ALA A 111 18.14 -4.95 12.97
C ALA A 111 19.32 -5.91 13.13
N ALA A 112 19.23 -7.17 12.65
CA ALA A 112 20.34 -8.10 12.61
C ALA A 112 21.41 -7.67 11.60
N ASP A 113 21.04 -7.20 10.41
CA ASP A 113 21.97 -6.62 9.44
C ASP A 113 22.66 -5.36 10.03
N GLU A 114 21.91 -4.53 10.74
CA GLU A 114 22.46 -3.39 11.49
C GLU A 114 23.35 -3.87 12.66
N LEU A 115 23.03 -4.98 13.34
CA LEU A 115 23.83 -5.63 14.39
C LEU A 115 25.14 -6.24 13.85
N GLU A 116 25.13 -6.79 12.63
CA GLU A 116 26.38 -7.20 11.96
C GLU A 116 27.24 -5.96 11.66
N ALA A 117 26.62 -4.84 11.28
CA ALA A 117 27.31 -3.54 11.24
C ALA A 117 27.75 -3.05 12.64
N LEU A 118 27.07 -3.45 13.73
CA LEU A 118 27.50 -3.19 15.13
C LEU A 118 28.82 -3.86 15.53
N GLU A 119 29.29 -4.86 14.77
CA GLU A 119 30.63 -5.46 14.94
C GLU A 119 31.70 -4.81 14.03
N SER A 120 31.33 -3.77 13.30
CA SER A 120 32.17 -3.04 12.34
C SER A 120 32.45 -1.59 12.78
N GLU A 121 33.13 -0.79 11.93
CA GLU A 121 33.34 0.64 12.17
C GLU A 121 32.03 1.47 12.08
N GLU A 122 30.95 0.89 11.53
CA GLU A 122 29.65 1.54 11.29
C GLU A 122 28.65 1.32 12.45
N ALA A 123 29.12 0.71 13.54
CA ALA A 123 28.29 0.33 14.68
C ALA A 123 27.53 1.50 15.34
N GLU A 124 28.21 2.62 15.55
CA GLU A 124 27.58 3.77 16.20
C GLU A 124 26.44 4.36 15.35
N GLU A 125 26.57 4.31 14.02
CA GLU A 125 25.57 4.83 13.07
C GLU A 125 24.34 3.92 13.04
N ALA A 126 24.57 2.61 13.00
CA ALA A 126 23.50 1.61 13.03
C ALA A 126 22.69 1.62 14.34
N GLU A 127 23.35 1.77 15.49
CA GLU A 127 22.64 1.90 16.77
C GLU A 127 21.83 3.20 16.83
N GLU A 128 22.37 4.31 16.34
CA GLU A 128 21.68 5.60 16.35
C GLU A 128 20.44 5.58 15.45
N ARG A 129 20.50 4.90 14.31
CA ARG A 129 19.39 4.75 13.36
C ARG A 129 18.15 4.13 14.01
N ILE A 130 18.33 3.10 14.84
CA ILE A 130 17.24 2.34 15.46
C ILE A 130 16.80 2.86 16.84
N ARG A 131 17.35 3.99 17.30
CA ARG A 131 16.90 4.62 18.56
C ARG A 131 15.48 5.19 18.43
N PRO A 132 14.66 5.14 19.49
CA PRO A 132 15.01 4.81 20.88
C PRO A 132 14.88 3.32 21.27
N PHE A 133 14.57 2.42 20.34
CA PHE A 133 14.16 1.05 20.69
C PHE A 133 15.33 0.07 20.81
N GLY A 134 16.39 0.24 20.02
CA GLY A 134 17.49 -0.72 19.97
C GLY A 134 17.11 -1.98 19.17
N PRO A 135 17.85 -3.08 19.29
CA PRO A 135 17.68 -4.24 18.40
C PRO A 135 16.41 -5.04 18.66
N ASP A 136 15.79 -4.92 19.84
CA ASP A 136 14.59 -5.67 20.18
C ASP A 136 13.33 -5.01 19.60
N TRP A 137 12.46 -5.80 18.98
CA TRP A 137 11.19 -5.32 18.43
C TRP A 137 10.35 -4.60 19.51
N PRO A 138 10.00 -3.30 19.33
CA PRO A 138 9.24 -2.56 20.33
C PRO A 138 7.75 -2.92 20.45
N GLY A 139 7.23 -3.79 19.59
CA GLY A 139 5.81 -4.12 19.49
C GLY A 139 5.01 -3.09 18.69
N LEU A 140 3.82 -3.50 18.23
CA LEU A 140 2.88 -2.62 17.54
C LEU A 140 2.59 -1.32 18.32
N ALA A 141 2.57 -0.21 17.60
CA ALA A 141 2.06 1.06 18.06
C ALA A 141 0.59 0.93 18.53
N PRO A 142 0.20 1.67 19.57
CA PRO A 142 -1.17 1.63 20.06
C PRO A 142 -2.16 2.16 19.02
N MET A 143 -3.40 1.67 19.08
CA MET A 143 -4.51 2.17 18.27
C MET A 143 -4.74 3.67 18.53
N ALA A 144 -4.97 4.43 17.45
CA ALA A 144 -5.28 5.85 17.54
C ALA A 144 -6.79 6.11 17.40
N SER A 145 -7.23 7.31 17.81
CA SER A 145 -8.62 7.72 17.65
C SER A 145 -8.82 8.37 16.28
N LEU A 146 -9.77 7.85 15.49
CA LEU A 146 -10.13 8.41 14.19
C LEU A 146 -10.54 9.89 14.33
N THR A 147 -9.88 10.75 13.55
CA THR A 147 -10.20 12.18 13.47
C THR A 147 -11.23 12.47 12.37
N VAL A 148 -11.26 11.60 11.36
CA VAL A 148 -12.13 11.66 10.18
C VAL A 148 -12.52 10.23 9.76
N SER A 149 -13.58 10.09 8.96
CA SER A 149 -13.91 8.81 8.34
C SER A 149 -12.76 8.35 7.42
N PRO A 150 -12.30 7.08 7.50
CA PRO A 150 -11.29 6.53 6.59
C PRO A 150 -11.57 6.77 5.12
N ASP A 151 -12.82 6.60 4.70
CA ASP A 151 -13.19 6.74 3.28
C ASP A 151 -13.20 8.22 2.84
N THR A 152 -13.48 9.15 3.75
CA THR A 152 -13.37 10.59 3.48
C THR A 152 -11.91 10.99 3.31
N ARG A 153 -11.04 10.52 4.21
CA ARG A 153 -9.60 10.76 4.13
C ARG A 153 -9.00 10.19 2.84
N ALA A 154 -9.37 8.97 2.47
CA ALA A 154 -8.92 8.34 1.23
C ALA A 154 -9.31 9.15 -0.01
N ALA A 155 -10.54 9.69 -0.03
CA ALA A 155 -11.00 10.54 -1.12
C ALA A 155 -10.20 11.85 -1.23
N GLU A 156 -9.90 12.50 -0.10
CA GLU A 156 -9.10 13.74 -0.07
C GLU A 156 -7.67 13.50 -0.59
N VAL A 157 -7.05 12.39 -0.18
CA VAL A 157 -5.71 12.00 -0.65
C VAL A 157 -5.73 11.64 -2.13
N ALA A 158 -6.74 10.89 -2.58
CA ALA A 158 -6.90 10.54 -4.00
C ALA A 158 -7.08 11.78 -4.88
N ASP A 159 -7.85 12.78 -4.43
CA ASP A 159 -8.05 14.05 -5.13
C ASP A 159 -6.75 14.86 -5.20
N SER A 160 -5.98 14.89 -4.11
CA SER A 160 -4.66 15.54 -4.07
C SER A 160 -3.68 14.89 -5.05
N LEU A 161 -3.61 13.55 -5.09
CA LEU A 161 -2.75 12.81 -6.03
C LEU A 161 -3.16 13.03 -7.48
N SER A 162 -4.48 12.96 -7.76
CA SER A 162 -5.03 13.24 -9.09
C SER A 162 -4.80 14.68 -9.56
N GLY A 163 -4.59 15.62 -8.62
CA GLY A 163 -4.25 17.01 -8.88
C GLY A 163 -2.78 17.27 -9.18
N GLY A 164 -1.92 16.24 -9.18
CA GLY A 164 -0.48 16.37 -9.44
C GLY A 164 0.33 16.85 -8.23
N SER A 165 -0.06 16.46 -7.02
CA SER A 165 0.68 16.81 -5.79
C SER A 165 2.02 16.10 -5.61
N ARG A 166 2.32 15.05 -6.39
CA ARG A 166 3.53 14.24 -6.30
C ARG A 166 4.20 14.12 -7.68
N ASP A 167 5.49 14.46 -7.76
CA ASP A 167 6.24 14.48 -9.02
C ASP A 167 6.49 13.10 -9.63
N TRP A 168 6.51 12.05 -8.80
CA TRP A 168 6.68 10.67 -9.23
C TRP A 168 5.38 10.03 -9.74
N PHE A 169 4.22 10.62 -9.43
CA PHE A 169 2.90 10.12 -9.79
C PHE A 169 2.29 10.96 -10.93
N LYS A 170 2.77 10.72 -12.16
CA LYS A 170 2.60 11.58 -13.34
C LYS A 170 1.29 11.35 -14.08
N GLU A 171 0.88 10.10 -14.26
CA GLU A 171 -0.32 9.73 -15.00
C GLU A 171 -1.27 8.85 -14.17
N PRO A 172 -1.81 9.37 -13.06
CA PRO A 172 -2.72 8.62 -12.21
C PRO A 172 -3.92 8.12 -13.01
N ARG A 173 -4.18 6.81 -13.03
CA ARG A 173 -5.41 6.21 -13.56
C ARG A 173 -6.24 5.65 -12.42
N LEU A 174 -7.55 5.87 -12.48
CA LEU A 174 -8.44 5.22 -11.54
C LEU A 174 -8.64 3.76 -11.92
N ALA A 175 -8.40 2.86 -10.98
CA ALA A 175 -8.59 1.43 -11.10
C ALA A 175 -9.63 0.88 -10.12
N LEU A 176 -10.15 -0.30 -10.42
CA LEU A 176 -11.09 -1.07 -9.60
C LEU A 176 -10.59 -2.51 -9.44
N VAL A 177 -10.51 -2.97 -8.19
CA VAL A 177 -9.95 -4.28 -7.80
C VAL A 177 -10.99 -5.09 -7.02
N PRO A 178 -11.15 -6.41 -7.26
CA PRO A 178 -12.12 -7.26 -6.59
C PRO A 178 -11.67 -7.66 -5.18
N ALA A 179 -11.61 -6.68 -4.28
CA ALA A 179 -11.11 -6.84 -2.91
C ALA A 179 -12.19 -6.55 -1.85
N ARG A 180 -12.04 -7.17 -0.66
CA ARG A 180 -12.93 -6.95 0.51
C ARG A 180 -12.50 -5.80 1.38
N ARG A 181 -11.18 -5.63 1.48
CA ARG A 181 -10.49 -4.63 2.29
C ARG A 181 -9.54 -3.89 1.38
N SER A 182 -9.33 -2.61 1.65
CA SER A 182 -8.40 -1.81 0.87
C SER A 182 -6.98 -2.32 1.06
N ALA A 183 -6.66 -2.77 2.27
CA ALA A 183 -5.41 -3.43 2.63
C ALA A 183 -5.11 -4.73 1.83
N ASP A 184 -6.11 -5.37 1.23
CA ASP A 184 -5.91 -6.62 0.49
C ASP A 184 -5.58 -6.40 -0.98
N ILE A 185 -5.72 -5.17 -1.48
CA ILE A 185 -5.56 -4.84 -2.90
C ILE A 185 -4.23 -5.36 -3.47
N PRO A 186 -3.07 -5.12 -2.83
CA PRO A 186 -1.80 -5.59 -3.38
C PRO A 186 -1.73 -7.11 -3.54
N ALA A 187 -2.14 -7.88 -2.52
CA ALA A 187 -2.15 -9.34 -2.58
C ALA A 187 -3.17 -9.90 -3.59
N VAL A 188 -4.33 -9.24 -3.74
CA VAL A 188 -5.37 -9.68 -4.70
C VAL A 188 -4.88 -9.58 -6.15
N ILE A 189 -4.12 -8.53 -6.48
CA ILE A 189 -3.58 -8.36 -7.83
C ILE A 189 -2.22 -9.04 -8.01
N GLY A 190 -1.61 -9.56 -6.96
CA GLY A 190 -0.26 -10.12 -7.01
C GLY A 190 0.82 -9.06 -7.25
N TRP A 191 0.68 -7.89 -6.62
CA TRP A 191 1.64 -6.81 -6.77
C TRP A 191 3.03 -7.20 -6.23
N THR A 192 4.06 -6.97 -7.05
CA THR A 192 5.44 -7.40 -6.83
C THR A 192 6.39 -6.25 -6.51
N GLY A 193 5.90 -5.03 -6.24
CA GLY A 193 6.78 -3.89 -5.95
C GLY A 193 7.85 -4.15 -4.88
N PRO A 194 7.52 -4.84 -3.76
CA PRO A 194 8.50 -5.19 -2.73
C PRO A 194 9.37 -6.42 -3.04
N LEU A 195 9.52 -6.87 -4.30
CA LEU A 195 10.12 -8.19 -4.64
C LEU A 195 11.52 -8.42 -4.03
N ASN A 196 12.34 -7.38 -3.93
CA ASN A 196 13.68 -7.46 -3.35
C ASN A 196 13.67 -7.53 -1.81
N TYR A 197 12.51 -7.35 -1.21
CA TYR A 197 12.26 -7.33 0.23
C TYR A 197 11.41 -8.53 0.69
N GLU A 198 10.23 -8.71 0.10
CA GLU A 198 9.27 -9.76 0.41
C GLU A 198 8.57 -10.22 -0.88
N ASN A 199 8.63 -11.53 -1.13
CA ASN A 199 8.02 -12.15 -2.32
C ASN A 199 6.54 -12.49 -2.11
N ASP A 200 6.10 -12.68 -0.86
CA ASP A 200 4.71 -12.87 -0.48
C ASP A 200 4.12 -11.57 0.08
N VAL A 201 3.65 -10.69 -0.80
CA VAL A 201 3.07 -9.38 -0.43
C VAL A 201 1.85 -9.51 0.51
N ALA A 202 1.28 -10.72 0.64
CA ALA A 202 0.21 -10.97 1.59
C ALA A 202 0.66 -10.79 3.05
N ARG A 203 1.95 -11.01 3.35
CA ARG A 203 2.54 -10.70 4.68
C ARG A 203 2.49 -9.20 4.94
N LEU A 204 2.89 -8.37 3.99
CA LEU A 204 2.76 -6.92 4.09
C LEU A 204 1.29 -6.48 4.18
N CYS A 205 0.39 -7.14 3.45
CA CYS A 205 -1.05 -6.87 3.53
C CYS A 205 -1.65 -7.19 4.92
N SER A 206 -1.08 -8.12 5.71
CA SER A 206 -1.52 -8.35 7.09
C SER A 206 -1.17 -7.15 7.99
N VAL A 207 -0.03 -6.51 7.77
CA VAL A 207 0.35 -5.25 8.40
C VAL A 207 -0.58 -4.11 7.97
N LEU A 208 -0.86 -3.99 6.66
CA LEU A 208 -1.83 -3.02 6.15
C LEU A 208 -3.22 -3.20 6.79
N ARG A 209 -3.66 -4.44 7.05
CA ARG A 209 -4.92 -4.71 7.77
C ARG A 209 -4.86 -4.24 9.22
N SER A 210 -3.74 -4.48 9.90
CA SER A 210 -3.51 -3.98 11.26
C SER A 210 -3.60 -2.45 11.30
N TRP A 211 -3.00 -1.76 10.33
CA TRP A 211 -3.12 -0.30 10.19
C TRP A 211 -4.52 0.14 9.75
N GLU A 212 -5.22 -0.65 8.94
CA GLU A 212 -6.61 -0.39 8.54
C GLU A 212 -7.51 -0.34 9.77
N ASP A 213 -7.30 -1.26 10.71
CA ASP A 213 -8.06 -1.35 11.95
C ASP A 213 -7.58 -0.34 13.02
N ARG A 214 -6.27 -0.02 13.10
CA ARG A 214 -5.68 0.86 14.15
C ARG A 214 -5.64 2.34 13.81
N PHE A 215 -5.40 2.67 12.54
CA PHE A 215 -5.19 4.05 12.06
C PHE A 215 -6.21 4.45 10.99
N GLY A 216 -7.08 3.52 10.59
CA GLY A 216 -8.08 3.77 9.56
C GLY A 216 -7.47 3.98 8.19
N ILE A 217 -6.37 3.29 7.86
CA ILE A 217 -5.71 3.49 6.56
C ILE A 217 -6.56 2.97 5.40
N ARG A 218 -6.30 3.51 4.22
CA ARG A 218 -6.75 2.97 2.93
C ARG A 218 -5.59 3.01 1.96
N VAL A 219 -5.36 1.92 1.23
CA VAL A 219 -4.49 1.91 0.05
C VAL A 219 -5.14 2.79 -1.01
N VAL A 220 -4.47 3.89 -1.37
CA VAL A 220 -4.97 4.89 -2.31
C VAL A 220 -4.24 4.82 -3.64
N ALA A 221 -2.94 4.54 -3.65
CA ALA A 221 -2.18 4.46 -4.89
C ALA A 221 -1.14 3.35 -4.90
N LEU A 222 -0.88 2.83 -6.11
CA LEU A 222 0.22 1.92 -6.44
C LEU A 222 0.95 2.42 -7.69
N SER A 223 2.27 2.31 -7.72
CA SER A 223 3.07 2.26 -8.95
C SER A 223 3.69 0.87 -9.08
N PHE A 224 4.69 0.73 -9.96
CA PHE A 224 5.50 -0.49 -10.04
C PHE A 224 6.05 -0.93 -8.66
N ASP A 225 6.61 0.01 -7.90
CA ASP A 225 7.37 -0.24 -6.66
C ASP A 225 6.95 0.64 -5.47
N THR A 226 5.95 1.51 -5.64
CA THR A 226 5.52 2.46 -4.61
C THR A 226 4.09 2.18 -4.17
N LEU A 227 3.86 2.16 -2.86
CA LEU A 227 2.53 2.06 -2.23
C LEU A 227 2.22 3.32 -1.43
N VAL A 228 1.01 3.86 -1.60
CA VAL A 228 0.54 5.03 -0.84
C VAL A 228 -0.74 4.70 -0.10
N VAL A 229 -0.76 5.02 1.19
CA VAL A 229 -1.95 4.94 2.02
C VAL A 229 -2.37 6.31 2.55
N SER A 230 -3.68 6.51 2.67
CA SER A 230 -4.25 7.62 3.42
C SER A 230 -4.44 7.22 4.88
N VAL A 231 -4.33 8.14 5.84
CA VAL A 231 -4.32 7.85 7.28
C VAL A 231 -5.36 8.70 8.02
N ALA A 232 -6.35 8.04 8.63
CA ALA A 232 -7.46 8.72 9.29
C ALA A 232 -7.23 9.06 10.77
N ALA A 233 -6.19 8.48 11.37
CA ALA A 233 -5.73 8.79 12.72
C ALA A 233 -4.20 8.86 12.76
N PRO A 234 -3.59 9.91 12.19
CA PRO A 234 -2.14 10.07 12.22
C PRO A 234 -1.62 10.27 13.66
N PRO A 235 -0.38 9.88 13.97
CA PRO A 235 0.20 10.10 15.30
C PRO A 235 0.27 11.60 15.60
N THR A 236 -0.05 11.99 16.83
CA THR A 236 -0.16 13.41 17.21
C THR A 236 0.97 13.90 18.09
N THR A 237 1.81 12.98 18.56
CA THR A 237 2.98 13.25 19.40
C THR A 237 4.21 12.54 18.86
N GLN A 238 5.39 13.06 19.20
CA GLN A 238 6.66 12.43 18.83
C GLN A 238 6.75 10.98 19.31
N ALA A 239 6.32 10.68 20.55
CA ALA A 239 6.41 9.33 21.09
C ALA A 239 5.47 8.34 20.38
N GLU A 240 4.28 8.79 19.95
CA GLU A 240 3.39 7.98 19.11
C GLU A 240 4.01 7.77 17.72
N ALA A 241 4.59 8.82 17.15
CA ALA A 241 5.21 8.77 15.84
C ALA A 241 6.48 7.88 15.82
N GLU A 242 7.27 7.87 16.89
CA GLU A 242 8.42 6.95 17.04
C GLU A 242 7.97 5.49 16.99
N ARG A 243 6.83 5.15 17.59
CA ARG A 243 6.27 3.79 17.52
C ARG A 243 5.82 3.42 16.11
N VAL A 244 5.16 4.33 15.40
CA VAL A 244 4.76 4.12 14.00
C VAL A 244 5.99 4.04 13.09
N ALA A 245 7.01 4.86 13.33
CA ALA A 245 8.27 4.85 12.60
C ALA A 245 8.98 3.50 12.72
N ALA A 246 8.96 2.86 13.90
CA ALA A 246 9.51 1.53 14.06
C ALA A 246 8.78 0.48 13.20
N GLU A 247 7.45 0.54 13.12
CA GLU A 247 6.68 -0.31 12.20
C GLU A 247 6.99 0.00 10.74
N HIS A 248 7.16 1.28 10.37
CA HIS A 248 7.53 1.66 9.00
C HIS A 248 8.93 1.15 8.62
N PHE A 249 9.88 1.22 9.53
CA PHE A 249 11.23 0.68 9.32
C PHE A 249 11.18 -0.83 9.08
N ALA A 250 10.45 -1.57 9.92
CA ALA A 250 10.25 -3.00 9.70
C ALA A 250 9.38 -3.33 8.47
N PHE A 251 8.60 -2.39 7.93
CA PHE A 251 7.74 -2.64 6.77
C PHE A 251 8.40 -2.28 5.44
N CYS A 252 9.22 -1.24 5.44
CA CYS A 252 9.87 -0.64 4.28
C CYS A 252 11.09 0.19 4.75
N PRO A 253 12.24 -0.46 5.04
CA PRO A 253 13.43 0.20 5.56
C PRO A 253 13.96 1.32 4.65
N ASP A 254 13.81 1.17 3.34
CA ASP A 254 14.29 2.11 2.31
C ASP A 254 13.74 3.53 2.48
N ASN A 255 12.56 3.69 3.11
CA ASN A 255 12.01 4.99 3.47
C ASN A 255 12.91 5.79 4.43
N ILE A 256 13.79 5.11 5.16
CA ILE A 256 14.68 5.71 6.15
C ILE A 256 16.12 5.65 5.65
N THR A 257 16.56 4.49 5.17
CA THR A 257 17.96 4.23 4.79
C THR A 257 18.34 4.81 3.44
N GLN A 258 17.40 4.92 2.50
CA GLN A 258 17.68 5.39 1.13
C GLN A 258 16.98 6.71 0.78
N ASN A 259 15.74 6.88 1.23
CA ASN A 259 14.87 8.00 0.86
C ASN A 259 14.50 8.89 2.07
N GLY A 260 15.23 8.76 3.18
CA GLY A 260 14.85 9.34 4.47
C GLY A 260 15.94 10.15 5.16
N PRO A 261 15.69 10.54 6.43
CA PRO A 261 16.63 11.30 7.25
C PRO A 261 17.74 10.44 7.87
N ASP A 262 17.83 9.14 7.52
CA ASP A 262 18.81 8.16 8.00
C ASP A 262 18.66 7.74 9.48
N ASP A 263 17.74 8.33 10.23
CA ASP A 263 17.41 7.88 11.60
C ASP A 263 15.90 7.88 11.91
N LEU A 264 15.48 6.95 12.77
CA LEU A 264 14.07 6.73 13.16
C LEU A 264 13.43 7.96 13.81
N ARG A 265 14.18 8.72 14.61
CA ARG A 265 13.61 9.85 15.36
C ARG A 265 13.29 11.01 14.44
N ALA A 266 14.20 11.33 13.53
CA ALA A 266 13.99 12.35 12.51
C ALA A 266 12.88 11.95 11.53
N TYR A 267 12.77 10.65 11.20
CA TYR A 267 11.64 10.15 10.42
C TYR A 267 10.31 10.29 11.18
N ALA A 268 10.29 9.95 12.48
CA ALA A 268 9.12 10.12 13.32
C ALA A 268 8.64 11.58 13.42
N GLU A 269 9.54 12.56 13.42
CA GLU A 269 9.17 13.98 13.39
C GLU A 269 8.33 14.34 12.14
N GLN A 270 8.61 13.70 11.01
CA GLN A 270 7.88 13.91 9.76
C GLN A 270 6.51 13.21 9.76
N LEU A 271 6.33 12.17 10.57
CA LEU A 271 5.06 11.44 10.67
C LEU A 271 4.01 12.15 11.54
N VAL A 272 4.41 13.11 12.38
CA VAL A 272 3.49 13.80 13.29
C VAL A 272 2.44 14.58 12.48
N GLY A 273 1.19 14.13 12.57
CA GLY A 273 0.07 14.71 11.84
C GLY A 273 0.08 14.41 10.33
N GLU A 274 0.95 13.52 9.85
CA GLU A 274 1.04 13.16 8.43
C GLU A 274 -0.10 12.22 8.03
N GLU A 275 -0.90 12.66 7.06
CA GLU A 275 -2.15 12.03 6.65
C GLU A 275 -1.95 11.10 5.44
N VAL A 276 -0.73 11.04 4.90
CA VAL A 276 -0.33 10.22 3.77
C VAL A 276 0.98 9.51 4.08
N TRP A 277 0.97 8.18 4.11
CA TRP A 277 2.20 7.40 4.17
C TRP A 277 2.51 6.83 2.78
N SER A 278 3.77 6.96 2.36
CA SER A 278 4.28 6.42 1.10
C SER A 278 5.44 5.49 1.38
N PHE A 279 5.48 4.35 0.70
CA PHE A 279 6.48 3.30 0.83
C PHE A 279 7.02 2.97 -0.55
N TRP A 280 8.35 2.99 -0.70
CA TRP A 280 9.04 2.69 -1.96
C TRP A 280 10.12 1.65 -1.67
N TRP A 281 10.20 0.63 -2.53
CA TRP A 281 11.20 -0.43 -2.47
C TRP A 281 12.08 -0.36 -3.73
N ASP A 282 13.40 -0.51 -3.58
CA ASP A 282 14.35 -0.63 -4.72
C ASP A 282 14.41 -2.06 -5.26
#